data_AF-A0A9D9UHR2-F1
#
_entry.id   AF-A0A9D9UHR2-F1
#
_cell.length_a   1.000
_cell.length_b   1.000
_cell.length_c   1.000
_cell.angle_alpha   90.00
_cell.angle_beta   90.00
_cell.angle_gamma   90.00
#
_symmetry.space_group_name_H-M   'P 1'
#
loop_
_entity.id
_entity.type
_entity.pdbx_description
1 polymer ?
#
loop_
_entity_poly.entity_id
_entity_poly.type
_entity_poly.pdbx_seq_one_letter_code
_entity_poly.pdbx_strand_id
1 'polypeptide(L)'
;MRRYNLLVFLTLMTVAAQAQFINLGATVTIQSGATLRVETNIENNGTGTITNNGTIEVSGNFTNAGTATLTPGAGLVRFIGSANTTLDTGGDALFNVEMAKTGNATVALSTPATVAGNLSFTGEGSKILLGANDLTLASSTVVSAIPEHSTRGYVVTGSTGRLVRTNLGATEFTFPVGFNETTYNPITIAENGTIDNIGVRVLERAYENGVSGTHIASEVVDASWVISETNAGNSNLTITPQWLLADEMPSFTRADCG
;
A
#
# COMPACT_ATOMS: atom_id res chain seq x y z
N MET A 1 -52.43 23.29 -42.45
CA MET A 1 -51.42 23.67 -41.43
C MET A 1 -51.33 22.55 -40.40
N ARG A 2 -50.24 21.76 -40.41
CA ARG A 2 -50.00 20.70 -39.40
C ARG A 2 -49.30 21.33 -38.20
N ARG A 3 -49.89 21.21 -37.01
CA ARG A 3 -49.30 21.65 -35.74
C ARG A 3 -48.45 20.51 -35.19
N TYR A 4 -47.16 20.76 -34.98
CA TYR A 4 -46.28 19.83 -34.28
C TYR A 4 -46.24 20.23 -32.82
N ASN A 5 -46.77 19.36 -31.95
CA ASN A 5 -46.66 19.52 -30.51
C ASN A 5 -45.32 18.91 -30.07
N LEU A 6 -44.39 19.75 -29.63
CA LEU A 6 -43.12 19.32 -29.04
C LEU A 6 -43.38 18.87 -27.60
N LEU A 7 -43.32 17.56 -27.35
CA LEU A 7 -43.34 17.00 -26.01
C LEU A 7 -41.90 16.98 -25.48
N VAL A 8 -41.59 17.85 -24.51
CA VAL A 8 -40.28 17.87 -23.84
C VAL A 8 -40.33 16.93 -22.63
N PHE A 9 -39.58 15.84 -22.69
CA PHE A 9 -39.36 14.92 -21.56
C PHE A 9 -38.22 15.50 -20.71
N LEU A 10 -38.54 15.97 -19.50
CA LEU A 10 -37.55 16.43 -18.52
C LEU A 10 -37.11 15.20 -17.69
N THR A 11 -35.94 14.64 -17.99
CA THR A 11 -35.31 13.62 -17.16
C THR A 11 -34.82 14.24 -15.85
N LEU A 12 -35.45 13.87 -14.73
CA LEU A 12 -34.98 14.20 -13.38
C LEU A 12 -33.63 13.50 -13.14
N MET A 13 -32.52 14.23 -13.29
CA MET A 13 -31.24 13.81 -12.72
C MET A 13 -31.30 14.06 -11.21
N THR A 14 -31.35 12.98 -10.43
CA THR A 14 -31.15 13.06 -8.99
C THR A 14 -29.66 13.22 -8.72
N VAL A 15 -29.24 14.43 -8.30
CA VAL A 15 -27.89 14.65 -7.78
C VAL A 15 -27.88 14.18 -6.33
N ALA A 16 -27.30 13.01 -6.06
CA ALA A 16 -27.02 12.59 -4.70
C ALA A 16 -25.82 13.37 -4.18
N ALA A 17 -26.05 14.39 -3.35
CA ALA A 17 -24.99 15.01 -2.56
C ALA A 17 -24.61 14.03 -1.43
N GLN A 18 -23.45 13.40 -1.53
CA GLN A 18 -22.93 12.62 -0.40
C GLN A 18 -22.18 13.55 0.55
N ALA A 19 -22.38 13.38 1.85
CA ALA A 19 -21.61 14.12 2.85
C ALA A 19 -20.14 13.74 2.73
N GLN A 20 -19.27 14.74 2.59
CA GLN A 20 -17.83 14.58 2.51
C GLN A 20 -17.20 15.18 3.77
N PHE A 21 -16.17 14.53 4.31
CA PHE A 21 -15.39 15.13 5.38
C PHE A 21 -14.37 16.07 4.76
N ILE A 22 -14.54 17.38 4.96
CA ILE A 22 -13.63 18.40 4.44
C ILE A 22 -13.20 19.30 5.61
N ASN A 23 -11.89 19.36 5.85
CA ASN A 23 -11.27 20.28 6.77
C ASN A 23 -10.41 21.29 5.99
N LEU A 24 -10.76 22.58 6.04
CA LEU A 24 -10.12 23.66 5.27
C LEU A 24 -9.26 24.59 6.13
N GLY A 25 -8.79 24.15 7.29
CA GLY A 25 -7.98 24.99 8.19
C GLY A 25 -8.29 24.86 9.68
N ALA A 26 -9.30 24.06 10.05
CA ALA A 26 -9.64 23.82 11.44
C ALA A 26 -8.81 22.69 12.05
N THR A 27 -8.93 22.51 13.36
CA THR A 27 -8.39 21.34 14.07
C THR A 27 -9.51 20.36 14.36
N VAL A 28 -9.34 19.12 13.91
CA VAL A 28 -10.21 17.99 14.25
C VAL A 28 -9.39 16.97 15.03
N THR A 29 -9.87 16.61 16.22
CA THR A 29 -9.23 15.58 17.05
C THR A 29 -10.18 14.41 17.23
N ILE A 30 -9.74 13.23 16.79
CA ILE A 30 -10.40 11.96 17.07
C ILE A 30 -9.78 11.45 18.37
N GLN A 31 -10.53 11.49 19.46
CA GLN A 31 -10.05 11.07 20.77
C GLN A 31 -9.95 9.54 20.88
N SER A 32 -9.16 9.06 21.84
CA SER A 32 -9.07 7.63 22.13
C SER A 32 -10.45 7.04 22.44
N GLY A 33 -10.76 5.88 21.85
CA GLY A 33 -12.06 5.23 21.95
C GLY A 33 -13.15 5.79 21.02
N ALA A 34 -12.91 6.91 20.33
CA ALA A 34 -13.83 7.44 19.33
C ALA A 34 -13.58 6.84 17.94
N THR A 35 -14.66 6.69 17.17
CA THR A 35 -14.60 6.31 15.75
C THR A 35 -15.19 7.42 14.88
N LEU A 36 -14.39 7.93 13.96
CA LEU A 36 -14.85 8.75 12.83
C LEU A 36 -15.00 7.84 11.62
N ARG A 37 -16.23 7.61 11.16
CA ARG A 37 -16.51 6.82 9.97
C ARG A 37 -16.95 7.72 8.82
N VAL A 38 -16.25 7.65 7.70
CA VAL A 38 -16.49 8.45 6.50
C VAL A 38 -16.71 7.50 5.32
N GLU A 39 -17.95 7.47 4.82
CA GLU A 39 -18.36 6.62 3.69
C GLU A 39 -18.01 7.22 2.31
N THR A 40 -17.27 8.32 2.32
CA THR A 40 -16.82 9.06 1.15
C THR A 40 -15.34 9.42 1.33
N ASN A 41 -14.91 10.53 0.75
CA ASN A 41 -13.53 11.01 0.87
C ASN A 41 -13.32 11.79 2.18
N ILE A 42 -12.11 11.68 2.72
CA ILE A 42 -11.54 12.58 3.72
C ILE A 42 -10.61 13.55 2.99
N GLU A 43 -10.87 14.84 3.12
CA GLU A 43 -10.02 15.91 2.60
C GLU A 43 -9.58 16.83 3.74
N ASN A 44 -8.29 16.79 4.10
CA ASN A 44 -7.64 17.75 4.97
C ASN A 44 -6.78 18.67 4.11
N ASN A 45 -7.25 19.90 3.89
CA ASN A 45 -6.67 20.88 2.98
C ASN A 45 -6.34 22.19 3.73
N GLY A 46 -5.73 23.15 3.02
CA GLY A 46 -5.31 24.41 3.63
C GLY A 46 -4.35 24.16 4.79
N THR A 47 -4.54 24.82 5.92
CA THR A 47 -3.78 24.59 7.16
C THR A 47 -4.50 23.65 8.14
N GLY A 48 -5.38 22.79 7.63
CA GLY A 48 -6.21 21.92 8.46
C GLY A 48 -5.37 20.93 9.25
N THR A 49 -5.75 20.66 10.51
CA THR A 49 -5.11 19.66 11.35
C THR A 49 -6.08 18.53 11.66
N ILE A 50 -5.66 17.29 11.43
CA ILE A 50 -6.30 16.08 11.98
C ILE A 50 -5.36 15.46 13.00
N THR A 51 -5.80 15.31 14.23
CA THR A 51 -5.11 14.51 15.26
C THR A 51 -5.87 13.21 15.48
N ASN A 52 -5.24 12.08 15.22
CA ASN A 52 -5.87 10.76 15.35
C ASN A 52 -5.36 10.00 16.58
N ASN A 53 -6.16 9.95 17.65
CA ASN A 53 -5.92 9.10 18.81
C ASN A 53 -6.92 7.94 18.93
N GLY A 54 -7.94 7.90 18.07
CA GLY A 54 -8.98 6.87 18.03
C GLY A 54 -8.92 6.09 16.72
N THR A 55 -10.07 5.89 16.08
CA THR A 55 -10.19 5.20 14.80
C THR A 55 -10.79 6.11 13.75
N ILE A 56 -10.15 6.18 12.58
CA ILE A 56 -10.72 6.74 11.36
C ILE A 56 -11.03 5.57 10.42
N GLU A 57 -12.29 5.37 10.07
CA GLU A 57 -12.71 4.47 9.01
C GLU A 57 -13.04 5.28 7.75
N VAL A 58 -12.45 4.94 6.62
CA VAL A 58 -12.67 5.65 5.35
C VAL A 58 -12.94 4.67 4.21
N SER A 59 -14.04 4.87 3.49
CA SER A 59 -14.36 4.05 2.32
C SER A 59 -13.96 4.68 0.98
N GLY A 60 -13.84 6.00 0.93
CA GLY A 60 -13.33 6.77 -0.22
C GLY A 60 -11.84 7.13 -0.11
N ASN A 61 -11.43 8.14 -0.87
CA ASN A 61 -10.06 8.63 -0.87
C ASN A 61 -9.71 9.29 0.47
N PHE A 62 -8.45 9.15 0.89
CA PHE A 62 -7.90 9.89 2.02
C PHE A 62 -6.84 10.86 1.50
N THR A 63 -7.09 12.15 1.65
CA THR A 63 -6.16 13.21 1.25
C THR A 63 -5.84 14.08 2.45
N ASN A 64 -4.57 14.10 2.85
CA ASN A 64 -3.97 15.15 3.67
C ASN A 64 -3.05 15.95 2.75
N ALA A 65 -3.49 17.11 2.28
CA ALA A 65 -2.68 17.94 1.40
C ALA A 65 -1.35 18.32 2.08
N GLY A 66 -0.28 18.51 1.32
CA GLY A 66 1.05 18.84 1.88
C GLY A 66 1.13 20.15 2.67
N THR A 67 0.09 20.99 2.66
CA THR A 67 -0.04 22.19 3.50
C THR A 67 -0.78 21.94 4.82
N ALA A 68 -1.48 20.81 4.91
CA ALA A 68 -2.25 20.39 6.06
C ALA A 68 -1.39 19.50 6.97
N THR A 69 -1.91 19.17 8.16
CA THR A 69 -1.20 18.37 9.16
C THR A 69 -2.04 17.18 9.59
N LEU A 70 -1.46 15.99 9.52
CA LEU A 70 -1.96 14.77 10.11
C LEU A 70 -1.03 14.35 11.24
N THR A 71 -1.52 14.48 12.47
CA THR A 71 -0.82 14.01 13.67
C THR A 71 -1.34 12.62 14.02
N PRO A 72 -0.56 11.55 13.82
CA PRO A 72 -1.11 10.19 13.84
C PRO A 72 -1.37 9.60 15.23
N GLY A 73 -0.98 10.30 16.30
CA GLY A 73 -1.17 9.84 17.68
C GLY A 73 -0.81 8.36 17.86
N ALA A 74 -1.65 7.63 18.60
CA ALA A 74 -1.66 6.17 18.59
C ALA A 74 -2.84 5.58 17.77
N GLY A 75 -3.48 6.41 16.94
CA GLY A 75 -4.74 6.09 16.28
C GLY A 75 -4.62 5.11 15.12
N LEU A 76 -5.77 4.58 14.71
CA LEU A 76 -5.94 3.68 13.59
C LEU A 76 -6.56 4.43 12.40
N VAL A 77 -6.02 4.21 11.20
CA VAL A 77 -6.70 4.51 9.93
C VAL A 77 -7.06 3.19 9.27
N ARG A 78 -8.34 2.95 9.05
CA ARG A 78 -8.90 1.70 8.53
C ARG A 78 -9.58 1.97 7.19
N PHE A 79 -9.01 1.41 6.12
CA PHE A 79 -9.56 1.54 4.76
C PHE A 79 -10.61 0.45 4.54
N ILE A 80 -11.85 0.85 4.30
CA ILE A 80 -13.02 -0.06 4.22
C ILE A 80 -13.73 0.02 2.87
N GLY A 81 -14.69 -0.87 2.64
CA GLY A 81 -15.53 -0.89 1.44
C GLY A 81 -14.90 -1.62 0.25
N SER A 82 -15.61 -1.65 -0.87
CA SER A 82 -15.26 -2.47 -2.06
C SER A 82 -14.80 -1.65 -3.26
N ALA A 83 -14.63 -0.34 -3.10
CA ALA A 83 -14.12 0.54 -4.15
C ALA A 83 -12.63 0.79 -3.96
N ASN A 84 -11.91 0.86 -5.07
CA ASN A 84 -10.51 1.31 -5.09
C ASN A 84 -10.44 2.77 -4.64
N THR A 85 -9.42 3.09 -3.86
CA THR A 85 -9.20 4.43 -3.30
C THR A 85 -7.76 4.86 -3.42
N THR A 86 -7.53 6.14 -3.19
CA THR A 86 -6.19 6.73 -3.13
C THR A 86 -5.86 7.19 -1.71
N LEU A 87 -4.57 7.20 -1.41
CA LEU A 87 -4.00 7.72 -0.17
C LEU A 87 -2.94 8.77 -0.51
N ASP A 88 -3.17 9.99 -0.04
CA ASP A 88 -2.20 11.07 0.05
C ASP A 88 -2.08 11.46 1.53
N THR A 89 -0.86 11.34 2.07
CA THR A 89 -0.58 11.68 3.48
C THR A 89 0.05 13.06 3.64
N GLY A 90 0.36 13.77 2.55
CA GLY A 90 1.05 15.05 2.59
C GLY A 90 2.47 14.97 3.14
N GLY A 91 3.02 13.76 3.27
CA GLY A 91 4.31 13.48 3.91
C GLY A 91 4.23 13.12 5.39
N ASP A 92 3.07 13.28 6.03
CA ASP A 92 2.88 12.88 7.43
C ASP A 92 2.77 11.35 7.56
N ALA A 93 3.14 10.84 8.73
CA ALA A 93 3.00 9.41 9.02
C ALA A 93 1.56 9.05 9.40
N LEU A 94 1.19 7.79 9.12
CA LEU A 94 0.10 7.08 9.78
C LEU A 94 0.70 6.24 10.91
N PHE A 95 -0.01 6.10 12.04
CA PHE A 95 0.45 5.21 13.10
C PHE A 95 0.01 3.77 12.81
N ASN A 96 -1.22 3.39 13.16
CA ASN A 96 -1.77 2.09 12.78
C ASN A 96 -2.57 2.21 11.48
N VAL A 97 -2.39 1.24 10.57
CA VAL A 97 -3.14 1.11 9.33
C VAL A 97 -3.74 -0.27 9.23
N GLU A 98 -5.05 -0.32 8.95
CA GLU A 98 -5.75 -1.56 8.64
C GLU A 98 -6.34 -1.51 7.23
N MET A 99 -5.92 -2.45 6.41
CA MET A 99 -6.38 -2.70 5.06
C MET A 99 -7.58 -3.66 5.11
N ALA A 100 -8.77 -3.09 5.30
CA ALA A 100 -10.05 -3.79 5.46
C ALA A 100 -10.96 -3.69 4.21
N LYS A 101 -10.38 -3.39 3.04
CA LYS A 101 -11.12 -3.36 1.77
C LYS A 101 -11.61 -4.76 1.40
N THR A 102 -12.76 -4.84 0.75
CA THR A 102 -13.36 -6.11 0.28
C THR A 102 -13.34 -6.20 -1.25
N GLY A 103 -13.61 -7.39 -1.79
CA GLY A 103 -13.73 -7.58 -3.24
C GLY A 103 -12.42 -7.33 -4.01
N ASN A 104 -11.28 -7.57 -3.37
CA ASN A 104 -9.94 -7.26 -3.89
C ASN A 104 -9.67 -5.77 -4.14
N ALA A 105 -10.46 -4.86 -3.54
CA ALA A 105 -10.25 -3.44 -3.73
C ALA A 105 -8.94 -2.94 -3.09
N THR A 106 -8.38 -1.91 -3.70
CA THR A 106 -7.02 -1.43 -3.42
C THR A 106 -6.98 -0.04 -2.82
N VAL A 107 -5.86 0.28 -2.16
CA VAL A 107 -5.47 1.66 -1.82
C VAL A 107 -4.20 1.99 -2.59
N ALA A 108 -4.28 2.91 -3.55
CA ALA A 108 -3.13 3.39 -4.30
C ALA A 108 -2.50 4.60 -3.62
N LEU A 109 -1.17 4.60 -3.48
CA LEU A 109 -0.44 5.75 -2.98
C LEU A 109 -0.35 6.83 -4.06
N SER A 110 -0.85 8.02 -3.73
CA SER A 110 -0.68 9.23 -4.55
C SER A 110 0.62 9.95 -4.22
N THR A 111 1.11 9.81 -2.98
CA THR A 111 2.39 10.34 -2.49
C THR A 111 3.12 9.26 -1.70
N PRO A 112 4.43 9.44 -1.40
CA PRO A 112 5.09 8.60 -0.40
C PRO A 112 4.33 8.61 0.92
N ALA A 113 4.36 7.49 1.64
CA ALA A 113 3.67 7.34 2.91
C ALA A 113 4.53 6.60 3.94
N THR A 114 4.30 6.87 5.22
CA THR A 114 4.95 6.17 6.33
C THR A 114 3.93 5.54 7.25
N VAL A 115 4.18 4.30 7.68
CA VAL A 115 3.45 3.62 8.76
C VAL A 115 4.40 3.42 9.93
N ALA A 116 4.06 3.98 11.08
CA ALA A 116 4.91 3.97 12.28
C ALA A 116 4.53 2.91 13.32
N GLY A 117 3.26 2.49 13.32
CA GLY A 117 2.69 1.43 14.15
C GLY A 117 2.48 0.16 13.33
N ASN A 118 1.31 -0.46 13.44
CA ASN A 118 1.00 -1.71 12.74
C ASN A 118 0.45 -1.49 11.33
N LEU A 119 0.77 -2.41 10.40
CA LEU A 119 0.09 -2.55 9.12
C LEU A 119 -0.59 -3.92 9.07
N SER A 120 -1.92 -3.95 9.08
CA SER A 120 -2.69 -5.20 9.04
C SER A 120 -3.51 -5.33 7.76
N PHE A 121 -3.54 -6.52 7.17
CA PHE A 121 -4.42 -6.87 6.06
C PHE A 121 -5.53 -7.79 6.57
N THR A 122 -6.71 -7.22 6.79
CA THR A 122 -7.90 -7.91 7.33
C THR A 122 -9.00 -8.08 6.28
N GLY A 123 -8.94 -7.32 5.19
CA GLY A 123 -9.90 -7.32 4.11
C GLY A 123 -9.61 -8.38 3.04
N GLU A 124 -10.67 -8.86 2.38
CA GLU A 124 -10.58 -9.93 1.39
C GLU A 124 -9.83 -9.49 0.12
N GLY A 125 -8.53 -9.76 0.06
CA GLY A 125 -7.70 -9.40 -1.09
C GLY A 125 -7.30 -7.94 -1.16
N SER A 126 -7.41 -7.20 -0.04
CA SER A 126 -7.00 -5.80 0.01
C SER A 126 -5.49 -5.64 -0.20
N LYS A 127 -5.09 -4.71 -1.06
CA LYS A 127 -3.69 -4.43 -1.37
C LYS A 127 -3.40 -2.95 -1.31
N ILE A 128 -2.13 -2.62 -1.08
CA ILE A 128 -1.61 -1.26 -1.25
C ILE A 128 -0.83 -1.21 -2.57
N LEU A 129 -1.18 -0.30 -3.47
CA LEU A 129 -0.48 -0.09 -4.75
C LEU A 129 0.48 1.09 -4.60
N LEU A 130 1.78 0.84 -4.78
CA LEU A 130 2.79 1.87 -4.59
C LEU A 130 2.90 2.84 -5.77
N GLY A 131 2.73 2.35 -7.00
CA GLY A 131 3.11 3.12 -8.18
C GLY A 131 4.58 3.56 -8.10
N ALA A 132 4.85 4.85 -8.23
CA ALA A 132 6.19 5.41 -8.09
C ALA A 132 6.56 5.80 -6.64
N ASN A 133 5.66 5.63 -5.69
CA ASN A 133 5.79 6.12 -4.33
C ASN A 133 6.27 5.02 -3.38
N ASP A 134 7.21 5.34 -2.49
CA ASP A 134 7.64 4.41 -1.46
C ASP A 134 6.64 4.35 -0.30
N LEU A 135 6.43 3.14 0.23
CA LEU A 135 5.79 2.93 1.53
C LEU A 135 6.88 2.61 2.54
N THR A 136 7.07 3.49 3.52
CA THR A 136 8.06 3.30 4.57
C THR A 136 7.42 2.74 5.83
N LEU A 137 7.98 1.64 6.34
CA LEU A 137 7.62 1.03 7.61
C LEU A 137 8.67 1.39 8.66
N ALA A 138 8.23 1.88 9.82
CA ALA A 138 9.12 2.08 10.95
C ALA A 138 9.74 0.75 11.42
N SER A 139 10.92 0.81 12.03
CA SER A 139 11.64 -0.36 12.54
C SER A 139 10.86 -1.23 13.54
N SER A 140 9.83 -0.67 14.19
CA SER A 140 8.91 -1.35 15.10
C SER A 140 7.62 -1.83 14.45
N THR A 141 7.37 -1.51 13.18
CA THR A 141 6.10 -1.85 12.53
C THR A 141 5.91 -3.36 12.44
N VAL A 142 4.76 -3.83 12.90
CA VAL A 142 4.37 -5.24 12.71
C VAL A 142 3.48 -5.29 11.48
N VAL A 143 3.82 -6.16 10.53
CA VAL A 143 2.97 -6.46 9.38
C VAL A 143 2.27 -7.79 9.62
N SER A 144 0.96 -7.81 9.43
CA SER A 144 0.14 -9.01 9.67
C SER A 144 -0.93 -9.16 8.61
N ALA A 145 -1.31 -10.39 8.32
CA ALA A 145 -2.47 -10.73 7.51
C ALA A 145 -3.24 -11.85 8.21
N ILE A 146 -4.56 -11.89 8.07
CA ILE A 146 -5.35 -13.00 8.61
C ILE A 146 -4.99 -14.31 7.87
N PRO A 147 -4.94 -15.48 8.56
CA PRO A 147 -4.36 -16.72 8.01
C PRO A 147 -4.95 -17.20 6.68
N GLU A 148 -6.26 -17.01 6.49
CA GLU A 148 -6.98 -17.34 5.24
C GLU A 148 -6.57 -16.45 4.05
N HIS A 149 -5.75 -15.43 4.28
CA HIS A 149 -5.41 -14.37 3.32
C HIS A 149 -3.91 -14.07 3.26
N SER A 150 -3.05 -14.96 3.76
CA SER A 150 -1.58 -14.79 3.75
C SER A 150 -0.97 -14.60 2.35
N THR A 151 -1.71 -14.92 1.28
CA THR A 151 -1.35 -14.67 -0.12
C THR A 151 -2.16 -13.55 -0.79
N ARG A 152 -3.11 -12.93 -0.08
CA ARG A 152 -4.08 -12.00 -0.66
C ARG A 152 -3.92 -10.55 -0.18
N GLY A 153 -3.32 -10.35 0.98
CA GLY A 153 -3.01 -9.03 1.55
C GLY A 153 -1.52 -8.69 1.50
N TYR A 154 -1.13 -7.80 0.61
CA TYR A 154 0.28 -7.45 0.39
C TYR A 154 0.43 -6.09 -0.32
N VAL A 155 1.67 -5.65 -0.46
CA VAL A 155 2.05 -4.40 -1.13
C VAL A 155 2.44 -4.69 -2.58
N VAL A 156 1.77 -4.06 -3.53
CA VAL A 156 2.05 -4.18 -4.97
C VAL A 156 3.10 -3.15 -5.39
N THR A 157 4.19 -3.65 -5.95
CA THR A 157 5.42 -2.90 -6.26
C THR A 157 5.74 -2.87 -7.76
N GLY A 158 4.73 -3.00 -8.63
CA GLY A 158 4.87 -3.13 -10.10
C GLY A 158 5.39 -1.91 -10.88
N SER A 159 5.89 -0.88 -10.20
CA SER A 159 6.51 0.29 -10.82
C SER A 159 7.79 0.64 -10.03
N THR A 160 8.14 1.92 -9.84
CA THR A 160 9.41 2.31 -9.20
C THR A 160 9.39 2.35 -7.69
N GLY A 161 8.21 2.41 -7.07
CA GLY A 161 8.04 2.46 -5.62
C GLY A 161 8.46 1.16 -4.93
N ARG A 162 8.94 1.29 -3.69
CA ARG A 162 9.47 0.22 -2.85
C ARG A 162 8.74 0.15 -1.52
N LEU A 163 8.62 -1.06 -0.98
CA LEU A 163 8.33 -1.24 0.44
C LEU A 163 9.65 -1.12 1.21
N VAL A 164 9.76 -0.09 2.04
CA VAL A 164 10.99 0.22 2.79
C VAL A 164 10.78 -0.16 4.25
N ARG A 165 11.73 -0.91 4.83
CA ARG A 165 11.82 -1.12 6.27
C ARG A 165 12.98 -0.31 6.82
N THR A 166 12.69 0.61 7.74
CA THR A 166 13.73 1.39 8.40
C THR A 166 14.47 0.60 9.46
N ASN A 167 15.77 0.88 9.61
CA ASN A 167 16.67 0.25 10.58
C ASN A 167 16.51 -1.28 10.66
N LEU A 168 16.50 -1.95 9.50
CA LEU A 168 16.52 -3.41 9.46
C LEU A 168 17.87 -3.89 10.02
N GLY A 169 17.82 -4.90 10.90
CA GLY A 169 19.00 -5.55 11.48
C GLY A 169 18.88 -7.06 11.37
N ALA A 170 19.57 -7.78 12.26
CA ALA A 170 19.68 -9.24 12.19
C ALA A 170 18.36 -9.99 12.47
N THR A 171 17.34 -9.33 13.03
CA THR A 171 16.01 -9.92 13.16
C THR A 171 15.35 -9.95 11.78
N GLU A 172 15.00 -11.15 11.32
CA GLU A 172 14.32 -11.35 10.05
C GLU A 172 13.03 -10.54 9.94
N PHE A 173 12.84 -9.94 8.76
CA PHE A 173 11.59 -9.31 8.37
C PHE A 173 11.17 -9.82 6.99
N THR A 174 9.94 -10.33 6.91
CA THR A 174 9.31 -10.68 5.63
C THR A 174 8.66 -9.44 5.04
N PHE A 175 9.12 -9.03 3.85
CA PHE A 175 8.46 -8.02 3.03
C PHE A 175 7.31 -8.69 2.26
N PRO A 176 6.03 -8.40 2.57
CA PRO A 176 4.91 -8.95 1.83
C PRO A 176 4.68 -8.13 0.56
N VAL A 177 5.40 -8.50 -0.51
CA VAL A 177 5.38 -7.78 -1.78
C VAL A 177 4.91 -8.67 -2.93
N GLY A 178 4.41 -8.04 -3.99
CA GLY A 178 4.13 -8.67 -5.28
C GLY A 178 4.33 -7.67 -6.42
N PHE A 179 4.59 -8.14 -7.63
CA PHE A 179 4.75 -7.24 -8.78
C PHE A 179 3.40 -6.79 -9.37
N ASN A 180 2.32 -7.52 -9.15
CA ASN A 180 0.96 -7.13 -9.53
C ASN A 180 -0.10 -7.63 -8.51
N GLU A 181 -1.38 -7.36 -8.78
CA GLU A 181 -2.51 -7.71 -7.89
C GLU A 181 -2.88 -9.21 -7.89
N THR A 182 -2.18 -10.05 -8.64
CA THR A 182 -2.45 -11.48 -8.76
C THR A 182 -1.31 -12.38 -8.28
N THR A 183 -0.14 -11.79 -8.02
CA THR A 183 1.06 -12.52 -7.62
C THR A 183 1.61 -12.03 -6.29
N TYR A 184 2.06 -12.96 -5.46
CA TYR A 184 2.61 -12.70 -4.14
C TYR A 184 3.99 -13.35 -4.06
N ASN A 185 5.02 -12.51 -3.98
CA ASN A 185 6.43 -12.89 -4.05
C ASN A 185 7.18 -12.34 -2.84
N PRO A 186 6.84 -12.76 -1.60
CA PRO A 186 7.45 -12.19 -0.43
C PRO A 186 8.94 -12.56 -0.37
N ILE A 187 9.71 -11.72 0.31
CA ILE A 187 11.11 -11.99 0.59
C ILE A 187 11.39 -11.73 2.06
N THR A 188 12.01 -12.70 2.72
CA THR A 188 12.48 -12.54 4.10
C THR A 188 13.93 -12.10 4.07
N ILE A 189 14.25 -11.05 4.83
CA ILE A 189 15.58 -10.46 4.87
C ILE A 189 16.00 -10.24 6.32
N ALA A 190 17.23 -10.61 6.65
CA ALA A 190 17.95 -10.18 7.85
C ALA A 190 19.24 -9.46 7.44
N GLU A 191 19.51 -8.30 8.04
CA GLU A 191 20.73 -7.51 7.83
C GLU A 191 21.72 -7.80 8.97
N ASN A 192 22.74 -8.63 8.68
CA ASN A 192 23.73 -9.10 9.67
C ASN A 192 25.01 -8.26 9.74
N GLY A 193 25.09 -7.21 8.93
CA GLY A 193 26.15 -6.22 8.90
C GLY A 193 25.69 -4.93 9.59
N THR A 194 25.69 -3.81 8.86
CA THR A 194 25.29 -2.52 9.41
C THR A 194 23.79 -2.32 9.28
N ILE A 195 23.12 -1.97 10.39
CA ILE A 195 21.70 -1.61 10.39
C ILE A 195 21.47 -0.49 9.37
N ASP A 196 20.53 -0.72 8.44
CA ASP A 196 20.17 0.26 7.42
C ASP A 196 18.68 0.19 7.04
N ASN A 197 18.23 1.17 6.27
CA ASN A 197 16.92 1.16 5.66
C ASN A 197 16.96 0.31 4.37
N ILE A 198 16.23 -0.80 4.37
CA ILE A 198 16.18 -1.72 3.24
C ILE A 198 14.86 -1.55 2.49
N GLY A 199 14.97 -1.23 1.20
CA GLY A 199 13.85 -1.10 0.27
C GLY A 199 13.75 -2.30 -0.66
N VAL A 200 12.55 -2.85 -0.82
CA VAL A 200 12.25 -4.00 -1.69
C VAL A 200 11.16 -3.64 -2.69
N ARG A 201 11.37 -4.02 -3.95
CA ARG A 201 10.30 -4.17 -4.95
C ARG A 201 10.51 -5.44 -5.77
N VAL A 202 9.44 -5.96 -6.35
CA VAL A 202 9.45 -7.13 -7.23
C VAL A 202 9.11 -6.68 -8.65
N LEU A 203 9.88 -7.16 -9.61
CA LEU A 203 9.64 -6.97 -11.03
C LEU A 203 8.86 -8.16 -11.59
N GLU A 204 7.97 -7.86 -12.53
CA GLU A 204 7.42 -8.86 -13.44
C GLU A 204 8.58 -9.34 -14.33
N ARG A 205 8.92 -10.63 -14.25
CA ARG A 205 10.01 -11.32 -14.96
C ARG A 205 11.41 -11.25 -14.35
N ALA A 206 12.23 -12.20 -14.81
CA ALA A 206 13.68 -12.19 -14.69
C ALA A 206 14.34 -11.62 -15.97
N TYR A 207 15.30 -10.72 -15.80
CA TYR A 207 16.02 -10.07 -16.90
C TYR A 207 17.52 -10.32 -16.83
N GLU A 208 18.18 -10.38 -17.99
CA GLU A 208 19.65 -10.61 -18.10
C GLU A 208 20.50 -9.67 -17.24
N ASN A 209 20.10 -8.41 -17.11
CA ASN A 209 20.82 -7.40 -16.30
C ASN A 209 20.05 -7.03 -15.03
N GLY A 210 19.27 -7.98 -14.47
CA GLY A 210 18.47 -7.84 -13.26
C GLY A 210 17.21 -6.98 -13.47
N VAL A 211 17.38 -5.72 -13.89
CA VAL A 211 16.28 -4.75 -14.08
C VAL A 211 16.04 -4.37 -15.54
N SER A 212 16.83 -4.91 -16.47
CA SER A 212 16.78 -4.57 -17.89
C SER A 212 17.40 -5.66 -18.77
N GLY A 213 17.18 -5.59 -20.07
CA GLY A 213 17.69 -6.56 -21.06
C GLY A 213 16.61 -7.52 -21.52
N THR A 214 17.02 -8.67 -22.05
CA THR A 214 16.10 -9.69 -22.54
C THR A 214 15.46 -10.43 -21.37
N HIS A 215 14.18 -10.77 -21.51
CA HIS A 215 13.48 -11.65 -20.57
C HIS A 215 14.04 -13.07 -20.66
N ILE A 216 14.42 -13.64 -19.52
CA ILE A 216 14.85 -15.03 -19.42
C ILE A 216 13.60 -15.89 -19.24
N ALA A 217 13.20 -16.61 -20.28
CA ALA A 217 11.90 -17.29 -20.33
C ALA A 217 11.95 -18.82 -20.08
N SER A 218 12.99 -19.31 -19.43
CA SER A 218 13.18 -20.73 -19.12
C SER A 218 14.13 -20.88 -17.94
N GLU A 219 13.98 -21.95 -17.16
CA GLU A 219 14.88 -22.32 -16.05
C GLU A 219 14.98 -21.28 -14.92
N VAL A 220 14.03 -20.34 -14.84
CA VAL A 220 13.99 -19.26 -13.84
C VAL A 220 12.60 -19.13 -13.22
N VAL A 221 12.53 -18.38 -12.12
CA VAL A 221 11.27 -17.81 -11.64
C VAL A 221 10.98 -16.55 -12.45
N ASP A 222 9.75 -16.37 -12.91
CA ASP A 222 9.25 -15.22 -13.68
C ASP A 222 9.03 -13.97 -12.80
N ALA A 223 9.90 -13.77 -11.83
CA ALA A 223 9.92 -12.65 -10.90
C ALA A 223 11.37 -12.39 -10.46
N SER A 224 11.70 -11.12 -10.22
CA SER A 224 13.00 -10.73 -9.67
C SER A 224 12.85 -9.65 -8.60
N TRP A 225 13.68 -9.71 -7.57
CA TRP A 225 13.66 -8.77 -6.45
C TRP A 225 14.74 -7.70 -6.63
N VAL A 226 14.34 -6.44 -6.56
CA VAL A 226 15.25 -5.30 -6.46
C VAL A 226 15.31 -4.89 -5.01
N ILE A 227 16.48 -5.13 -4.41
CA ILE A 227 16.78 -4.79 -3.02
C ILE A 227 17.73 -3.59 -3.02
N SER A 228 17.51 -2.66 -2.12
CA SER A 228 18.29 -1.43 -2.01
C SER A 228 18.55 -1.08 -0.56
N GLU A 229 19.72 -0.52 -0.31
CA GLU A 229 20.13 0.09 0.94
C GLU A 229 20.12 1.64 0.77
N THR A 230 19.97 2.38 1.86
CA THR A 230 19.99 3.85 1.81
C THR A 230 21.41 4.37 1.96
N ASN A 231 22.20 3.75 2.83
CA ASN A 231 23.59 4.08 3.08
C ASN A 231 24.47 3.01 2.45
N ALA A 232 25.18 3.37 1.40
CA ALA A 232 25.97 2.40 0.66
C ALA A 232 27.07 1.75 1.52
N GLY A 233 27.11 0.41 1.52
CA GLY A 233 28.21 -0.39 2.06
C GLY A 233 27.91 -1.07 3.40
N ASN A 234 28.67 -2.14 3.66
CA ASN A 234 28.62 -2.98 4.87
C ASN A 234 27.29 -3.71 5.14
N SER A 235 26.35 -3.76 4.19
CA SER A 235 25.23 -4.70 4.24
C SER A 235 25.72 -6.15 4.13
N ASN A 236 25.14 -7.03 4.94
CA ASN A 236 25.35 -8.48 4.90
C ASN A 236 23.99 -9.18 5.04
N LEU A 237 23.27 -9.23 3.91
CA LEU A 237 21.90 -9.69 3.86
C LEU A 237 21.83 -11.22 3.80
N THR A 238 21.12 -11.84 4.73
CA THR A 238 20.54 -13.17 4.53
C THR A 238 19.16 -12.97 3.91
N ILE A 239 18.94 -13.56 2.73
CA ILE A 239 17.70 -13.41 1.96
C ILE A 239 17.04 -14.76 1.71
N THR A 240 15.71 -14.80 1.77
CA THR A 240 14.91 -15.99 1.46
C THR A 240 13.69 -15.55 0.65
N PRO A 241 13.80 -15.55 -0.70
CA PRO A 241 12.67 -15.25 -1.58
C PRO A 241 11.68 -16.42 -1.58
N GLN A 242 10.40 -16.10 -1.80
CA GLN A 242 9.34 -17.08 -2.01
C GLN A 242 8.49 -16.63 -3.21
N TRP A 243 7.98 -17.59 -3.97
CA TRP A 243 7.20 -17.34 -5.18
C TRP A 243 6.07 -18.37 -5.32
N LEU A 244 5.12 -18.09 -6.21
CA LEU A 244 4.05 -19.03 -6.53
C LEU A 244 4.53 -20.05 -7.55
N LEU A 245 3.99 -21.27 -7.52
CA LEU A 245 4.29 -22.28 -8.54
C LEU A 245 4.00 -21.79 -9.97
N ALA A 246 3.01 -20.91 -10.12
CA ALA A 246 2.66 -20.31 -11.40
C ALA A 246 3.74 -19.37 -11.96
N ASP A 247 4.67 -18.91 -11.11
CA ASP A 247 5.80 -18.08 -11.52
C ASP A 247 7.00 -18.95 -11.97
N GLU A 248 6.93 -20.28 -11.95
CA GLU A 248 8.03 -21.13 -12.41
C GLU A 248 8.00 -21.28 -13.93
N MET A 249 9.04 -20.79 -14.62
CA MET A 249 9.15 -20.91 -16.07
C MET A 249 9.42 -22.35 -16.50
N PRO A 250 9.18 -22.71 -17.78
CA PRO A 250 9.50 -24.03 -18.29
C PRO A 250 10.92 -24.47 -17.94
N SER A 251 11.09 -25.75 -17.62
CA SER A 251 12.37 -26.36 -17.21
C SER A 251 12.96 -25.84 -15.89
N PHE A 252 12.28 -24.97 -15.13
CA PHE A 252 12.69 -24.60 -13.79
C PHE A 252 12.71 -25.84 -12.86
N THR A 253 13.83 -26.03 -12.16
CA THR A 253 14.00 -27.11 -11.19
C THR A 253 14.43 -26.54 -9.85
N ARG A 254 13.61 -26.78 -8.82
CA ARG A 254 13.90 -26.34 -7.45
C ARG A 254 15.17 -26.96 -6.86
N ALA A 255 15.61 -28.12 -7.36
CA ALA A 255 16.86 -28.75 -6.93
C ALA A 255 18.11 -27.99 -7.40
N ASP A 256 17.97 -27.09 -8.38
CA ASP A 256 19.06 -26.23 -8.87
C ASP A 256 19.10 -24.89 -8.10
N CYS A 257 18.12 -24.65 -7.23
CA CYS A 257 18.12 -23.54 -6.27
C CYS A 257 18.82 -24.01 -4.99
N GLY A 258 19.97 -23.41 -4.67
CA GLY A 258 20.80 -23.75 -3.50
C GLY A 258 20.15 -23.48 -2.16
#